data_AF-A0A968TCE3-F1
#
_entry.id   AF-A0A968TCE3-F1
#
_cell.length_a   1.000
_cell.length_b   1.000
_cell.length_c   1.000
_cell.angle_alpha   90.00
_cell.angle_beta   90.00
_cell.angle_gamma   90.00
#
_symmetry.space_group_name_H-M   'P 1'
#
loop_
_entity.id
_entity.type
_entity.pdbx_description
1 polymer ?
#
loop_
_entity_poly.entity_id
_entity_poly.type
_entity_poly.pdbx_seq_one_letter_code
_entity_poly.pdbx_strand_id
1 'polypeptide(L)' 'MPVTEFRVEIPLDLSAAEVKVLLAVKLYEVGKVSLGQAAQIAGYSKRAFMEILGREGVPVFAYSPAELRADLGL' A
#
# COMPACT_ATOMS: atom_id res chain seq x y z
N MET A 1 5.87 -9.02 13.29
CA MET A 1 6.84 -8.60 12.26
C MET A 1 7.98 -7.90 12.98
N PRO A 2 9.24 -8.33 12.81
CA PRO A 2 10.37 -7.57 13.34
C PRO A 2 10.40 -6.19 12.66
N VAL A 3 10.67 -5.15 13.43
CA VAL A 3 10.71 -3.76 12.94
C VAL A 3 12.12 -3.20 13.08
N THR A 4 12.47 -2.29 12.19
CA THR A 4 13.73 -1.55 12.22
C THR A 4 13.42 -0.10 11.94
N GLU A 5 14.02 0.81 12.72
CA GLU A 5 13.90 2.24 12.51
C GLU A 5 15.04 2.76 11.62
N PHE A 6 14.70 3.69 10.74
CA PHE A 6 15.67 4.46 9.98
C PHE A 6 15.25 5.93 9.95
N ARG A 7 16.22 6.83 9.80
CA ARG A 7 15.98 8.27 9.65
C ARG A 7 16.43 8.72 8.27
N VAL A 8 15.66 9.59 7.66
CA VAL A 8 15.93 10.18 6.36
C VAL A 8 15.53 11.64 6.38
N GLU A 9 16.32 12.49 5.73
CA GLU A 9 15.97 13.89 5.50
C GLU A 9 15.03 13.97 4.29
N ILE A 10 13.95 14.72 4.41
CA ILE A 10 12.94 14.87 3.36
C ILE A 10 12.78 16.35 2.98
N PRO A 11 12.38 16.66 1.73
CA PRO A 11 12.01 18.01 1.32
C PRO A 11 11.02 18.67 2.29
N LEU A 12 11.17 19.99 2.52
CA LEU A 12 10.38 20.75 3.49
C LEU A 12 8.87 20.79 3.18
N ASP A 13 8.52 20.61 1.91
CA ASP A 13 7.16 20.56 1.40
C ASP A 13 6.49 19.19 1.59
N LEU A 14 7.25 18.15 1.99
CA LEU A 14 6.72 16.84 2.30
C LEU A 14 6.55 16.64 3.81
N SER A 15 5.39 16.16 4.22
CA SER A 15 5.15 15.70 5.57
C SER A 15 5.67 14.28 5.79
N ALA A 16 6.09 13.99 7.02
CA ALA A 16 6.45 12.62 7.42
C ALA A 16 5.27 11.63 7.28
N ALA A 17 4.03 12.12 7.28
CA ALA A 17 2.85 11.30 7.02
C ALA A 17 2.77 10.86 5.56
N GLU A 18 2.94 11.79 4.61
CA GLU A 18 2.96 11.50 3.17
C GLU A 18 4.06 10.51 2.82
N VAL A 19 5.27 10.71 3.36
CA VAL A 19 6.41 9.81 3.13
C VAL A 19 6.14 8.41 3.68
N LYS A 20 5.48 8.28 4.84
CA LYS A 20 5.08 6.98 5.38
C LYS A 20 4.07 6.26 4.48
N VAL A 21 3.11 6.99 3.91
CA VAL A 21 2.16 6.42 2.95
C VAL A 21 2.89 5.94 1.69
N LEU A 22 3.73 6.78 1.09
CA LEU A 22 4.51 6.43 -0.11
C LEU A 22 5.37 5.18 0.12
N LEU A 23 6.05 5.11 1.27
CA LEU A 23 6.83 3.94 1.65
C LEU A 23 5.96 2.69 1.79
N ALA A 24 4.83 2.78 2.48
CA ALA A 24 3.92 1.67 2.68
C ALA A 24 3.34 1.15 1.35
N VAL A 25 2.92 2.06 0.47
CA VAL A 25 2.45 1.74 -0.88
C VAL A 25 3.55 1.00 -1.63
N LYS A 26 4.78 1.54 -1.64
CA LYS A 26 5.86 0.93 -2.39
C LYS A 26 6.24 -0.45 -1.87
N LEU A 27 6.31 -0.63 -0.56
CA LEU A 27 6.60 -1.92 0.06
C LEU A 27 5.51 -2.97 -0.24
N TYR A 28 4.24 -2.55 -0.34
CA TYR A 28 3.14 -3.42 -0.75
C TYR A 28 3.26 -3.79 -2.22
N GLU A 29 3.46 -2.81 -3.11
CA GLU A 29 3.63 -3.04 -4.56
C GLU A 29 4.73 -4.05 -4.87
N VAL A 30 5.87 -3.95 -4.17
CA VAL A 30 7.01 -4.87 -4.38
C VAL A 30 6.89 -6.18 -3.59
N GLY A 31 5.74 -6.44 -2.97
CA GLY A 31 5.45 -7.69 -2.24
C GLY A 31 6.27 -7.90 -0.97
N LYS A 32 6.89 -6.85 -0.41
CA LYS A 32 7.71 -6.94 0.81
C LYS A 32 6.87 -6.97 2.08
N VAL A 33 5.67 -6.40 2.03
CA VAL A 33 4.71 -6.41 3.13
C VAL A 33 3.32 -6.78 2.60
N SER A 34 2.53 -7.44 3.44
CA SER A 34 1.12 -7.65 3.15
C SER A 34 0.33 -6.34 3.20
N LEU A 35 -0.87 -6.33 2.61
CA LEU A 35 -1.80 -5.20 2.69
C LEU A 35 -2.05 -4.71 4.12
N GLY A 36 -2.15 -5.62 5.08
CA GLY A 36 -2.35 -5.29 6.50
C GLY A 36 -1.13 -4.64 7.14
N GLN A 37 0.07 -5.15 6.84
CA GLN A 37 1.32 -4.56 7.32
C GLN A 37 1.58 -3.19 6.70
N ALA A 38 1.28 -3.01 5.40
CA ALA A 38 1.38 -1.72 4.73
C ALA A 38 0.45 -0.68 5.38
N ALA A 39 -0.80 -1.06 5.67
CA ALA A 39 -1.74 -0.21 6.39
C ALA A 39 -1.21 0.20 7.78
N GLN A 40 -0.59 -0.72 8.52
CA GLN A 40 0.04 -0.43 9.80
C GLN A 40 1.22 0.54 9.67
N ILE A 41 2.09 0.37 8.67
CA ILE A 41 3.23 1.28 8.40
C ILE A 41 2.72 2.69 8.06
N ALA A 42 1.65 2.79 7.26
CA ALA A 42 1.04 4.04 6.87
C ALA A 42 0.24 4.70 8.02
N GLY A 43 -0.09 3.97 9.09
CA GLY A 43 -0.90 4.47 10.20
C GLY A 43 -2.41 4.50 9.92
N TYR A 44 -2.89 3.63 9.02
CA TYR A 44 -4.29 3.57 8.61
C TYR A 44 -4.92 2.21 8.93
N SER A 45 -6.26 2.18 8.97
CA SER A 45 -6.99 0.92 8.92
C SER A 45 -6.75 0.24 7.57
N LYS A 46 -6.88 -1.09 7.52
CA LYS A 46 -6.75 -1.86 6.27
C LYS A 46 -7.69 -1.34 5.18
N ARG A 47 -8.92 -0.95 5.55
CA ARG A 47 -9.91 -0.38 4.62
C ARG A 47 -9.47 0.97 4.06
N ALA A 48 -9.07 1.90 4.93
CA ALA A 48 -8.61 3.22 4.48
C ALA A 48 -7.35 3.10 3.60
N PHE A 49 -6.47 2.16 3.90
CA PHE A 49 -5.29 1.91 3.07
C PHE A 49 -5.65 1.33 1.69
N MET A 50 -6.67 0.48 1.57
CA MET A 50 -7.17 0.03 0.26
C MET A 50 -7.72 1.20 -0.58
N GLU A 51 -8.39 2.16 0.05
CA GLU A 51 -8.86 3.38 -0.62
C GLU A 51 -7.69 4.23 -1.13
N ILE A 52 -6.61 4.33 -0.35
CA ILE A 52 -5.36 4.98 -0.77
C ILE A 52 -4.75 4.26 -1.98
N LEU A 53 -4.58 2.93 -1.93
CA LEU A 53 -4.05 2.15 -3.05
C LEU A 53 -4.87 2.37 -4.33
N GLY A 54 -6.20 2.39 -4.22
CA GLY A 54 -7.08 2.68 -5.34
C GLY A 54 -6.86 4.07 -5.96
N ARG A 55 -6.62 5.10 -5.13
CA ARG A 55 -6.30 6.46 -5.60
C ARG A 55 -4.94 6.55 -6.29
N GLU A 56 -3.97 5.78 -5.83
CA GLU A 56 -2.62 5.70 -6.40
C GLU A 56 -2.53 4.75 -7.61
N GLY A 57 -3.63 4.11 -8.00
CA GLY A 57 -3.67 3.16 -9.12
C GLY A 57 -2.97 1.83 -8.84
N VAL A 58 -2.75 1.50 -7.57
CA VAL A 58 -2.09 0.26 -7.16
C VAL A 58 -3.13 -0.87 -7.03
N PRO A 59 -2.99 -1.98 -7.79
CA PRO A 59 -3.93 -3.09 -7.71
C PRO A 59 -3.94 -3.71 -6.31
N VAL A 60 -5.11 -3.72 -5.68
CA VAL A 60 -5.32 -4.37 -4.38
C VAL A 60 -5.52 -5.89 -4.53
N PHE A 61 -5.96 -6.31 -5.72
CA PHE A 61 -6.22 -7.68 -6.08
C PHE A 61 -5.46 -8.02 -7.34
N ALA A 62 -4.62 -9.05 -7.27
CA ALA A 62 -4.05 -9.68 -8.45
C ALA A 62 -5.10 -10.64 -9.01
N TYR A 63 -6.12 -10.12 -9.69
CA TYR A 63 -7.01 -10.97 -10.46
C TYR A 63 -6.25 -11.50 -11.67
N SER A 64 -6.16 -12.82 -11.79
CA SER A 64 -5.85 -13.40 -13.09
C SER A 64 -6.97 -13.06 -14.09
N PRO A 65 -6.69 -13.00 -15.40
CA PRO A 65 -7.71 -12.81 -16.40
C PRO A 65 -8.86 -13.83 -16.32
N ALA A 66 -8.59 -15.04 -15.80
CA ALA A 66 -9.59 -16.08 -15.59
C ALA A 66 -10.51 -15.77 -14.40
N GLU A 67 -9.95 -15.32 -13.27
CA GLU A 67 -10.73 -14.93 -12.09
C GLU A 67 -11.59 -13.70 -12.37
N LEU A 68 -11.04 -12.71 -13.10
CA LEU A 68 -11.80 -11.54 -13.51
C LEU A 68 -12.99 -11.90 -14.42
N ARG A 69 -12.79 -12.84 -15.35
CA ARG A 69 -13.87 -13.33 -16.22
C ARG A 69 -14.97 -14.03 -15.43
N ALA A 70 -14.58 -14.90 -14.48
CA ALA A 70 -15.52 -15.59 -13.62
C ALA A 70 -16.39 -14.62 -12.80
N ASP A 71 -15.79 -13.56 -12.23
CA ASP A 71 -16.52 -12.53 -11.47
C ASP A 71 -17.45 -11.69 -12.36
N LEU A 72 -17.04 -11.40 -13.60
CA LEU A 72 -17.85 -10.66 -14.58
C LEU A 72 -18.90 -11.51 -15.30
N GLY A 73 -18.90 -12.83 -15.10
CA GLY A 73 -19.78 -13.77 -15.81
C GLY A 73 -19.46 -13.92 -17.31
N LEU A 74 -18.19 -13.73 -17.70
CA LEU A 74 -17.68 -13.81 -19.08
C LEU A 74 -16.98 -15.14 -19.38
#